data_AF-A0AAV4S6F9-F1
#
_entry.id   AF-A0AAV4S6F9-F1
#
_cell.length_a   1.000
_cell.length_b   1.000
_cell.length_c   1.000
_cell.angle_alpha   90.00
_cell.angle_beta   90.00
_cell.angle_gamma   90.00
#
_symmetry.space_group_name_H-M   'P 1'
#
loop_
_entity.id
_entity.type
_entity.pdbx_description
1 polymer ?
#
loop_
_entity_poly.entity_id
_entity_poly.type
_entity_poly.pdbx_seq_one_letter_code
_entity_poly.pdbx_strand_id
1 'polypeptide(L)'
;MTSDKKFQQRFTANALRTRSTTYISGHDGMRCRRKEPCRLFTVRKRFPVEEVTTSTLCRCPPKTSCPAHHTEPYVLADFDANRPRDGTRTYSGFCGTSEL
;
A
#
# COMPACT_ATOMS: atom_id res chain seq x y z
N MET A 1 -56.07 3.52 -4.86
CA MET A 1 -55.90 2.75 -3.61
C MET A 1 -54.54 2.07 -3.76
N THR A 2 -53.48 2.40 -3.02
CA THR A 2 -53.32 2.46 -1.56
C THR A 2 -52.16 3.40 -1.20
N SER A 3 -52.31 4.13 -0.10
CA SER A 3 -51.25 4.85 0.60
C SER A 3 -50.18 3.89 1.15
N ASP A 4 -48.94 4.35 1.29
CA ASP A 4 -48.28 4.21 2.60
C ASP A 4 -47.29 5.34 2.90
N LYS A 5 -47.28 5.72 4.19
CA LYS A 5 -46.70 6.90 4.80
C LYS A 5 -45.35 6.57 5.46
N LYS A 6 -44.54 7.63 5.64
CA LYS A 6 -43.41 7.77 6.59
C LYS A 6 -42.17 6.94 6.21
N PHE A 7 -40.97 7.47 6.34
CA PHE A 7 -40.43 7.98 7.58
C PHE A 7 -39.28 8.95 7.32
N GLN A 8 -39.44 10.20 7.77
CA GLN A 8 -38.32 11.12 7.93
C GLN A 8 -37.36 10.52 8.97
N GLN A 9 -36.09 10.42 8.63
CA GLN A 9 -35.04 10.54 9.63
C GLN A 9 -34.17 11.74 9.26
N ARG A 10 -34.47 12.86 9.92
CA ARG A 10 -33.54 13.97 10.05
C ARG A 10 -32.43 13.52 11.01
N PHE A 11 -31.29 13.14 10.47
CA PHE A 11 -30.05 13.05 11.27
C PHE A 11 -29.30 14.37 11.11
N THR A 12 -29.51 15.28 12.05
CA THR A 12 -28.57 16.39 12.29
C THR A 12 -27.31 15.80 12.89
N ALA A 13 -26.29 15.61 12.06
CA ALA A 13 -24.94 15.38 12.52
C ALA A 13 -24.01 16.24 11.66
N ASN A 14 -23.45 17.30 12.26
CA ASN A 14 -22.26 17.96 11.75
C ASN A 14 -21.12 16.93 11.75
N ALA A 15 -21.01 16.17 10.67
CA ALA A 15 -19.89 15.29 10.41
C ALA A 15 -19.33 15.72 9.05
N LEU A 16 -18.11 16.24 9.03
CA LEU A 16 -17.32 16.41 7.82
C LEU A 16 -17.26 15.05 7.12
N ARG A 17 -18.12 14.87 6.12
CA ARG A 17 -18.24 13.63 5.36
C ARG A 17 -17.07 13.60 4.38
N THR A 18 -15.88 13.24 4.87
CA THR A 18 -14.76 12.87 3.99
C THR A 18 -15.19 11.63 3.22
N ARG A 19 -15.78 11.85 2.05
CA ARG A 19 -15.98 10.79 1.04
C ARG A 19 -14.60 10.37 0.57
N SER A 20 -14.03 9.38 1.23
CA SER A 20 -12.84 8.69 0.73
C SER A 20 -13.29 7.73 -0.36
N THR A 21 -13.16 8.13 -1.61
CA THR A 21 -13.34 7.21 -2.74
C THR A 21 -12.12 6.30 -2.79
N THR A 22 -12.29 5.05 -2.37
CA THR A 22 -11.23 4.04 -2.50
C THR A 22 -11.28 3.45 -3.90
N TYR A 23 -10.30 3.78 -4.74
CA TYR A 23 -10.11 3.12 -6.03
C TYR A 23 -9.31 1.84 -5.79
N ILE A 24 -9.87 0.69 -6.16
CA ILE A 24 -9.14 -0.58 -6.14
C ILE A 24 -8.43 -0.70 -7.49
N SER A 25 -7.15 -0.31 -7.56
CA SER A 25 -6.30 -0.67 -8.69
C SER A 25 -5.90 -2.14 -8.53
N GLY A 26 -6.47 -3.02 -9.35
CA GLY A 26 -6.04 -4.42 -9.42
C GLY A 26 -4.62 -4.48 -9.98
N HIS A 27 -3.63 -4.76 -9.14
CA HIS A 27 -2.21 -4.85 -9.52
C HIS A 27 -1.75 -6.28 -9.84
N ASP A 28 -2.65 -7.19 -10.21
CA ASP A 28 -2.25 -8.58 -10.45
C ASP A 28 -1.87 -8.80 -11.92
N GLY A 29 -0.56 -8.86 -12.19
CA GLY A 29 -0.02 -9.36 -13.46
C GLY A 29 0.61 -8.33 -14.41
N MET A 30 0.70 -7.05 -14.04
CA MET A 30 1.44 -6.08 -14.86
C MET A 30 2.95 -6.35 -14.79
N ARG A 31 3.64 -6.26 -15.93
CA ARG A 31 5.10 -6.35 -15.99
C ARG A 31 5.70 -5.03 -15.52
N CYS A 32 6.82 -5.10 -14.80
CA CYS A 32 7.47 -3.91 -14.31
C CYS A 32 8.00 -3.02 -15.46
N ARG A 33 7.66 -1.74 -15.42
CA ARG A 33 8.30 -0.65 -16.19
C ARG A 33 9.74 -0.47 -15.70
N ARG A 34 10.58 0.12 -16.56
CA ARG A 34 11.97 0.37 -16.21
C ARG A 34 12.05 1.30 -14.99
N LYS A 35 12.83 0.87 -13.99
CA LYS A 35 13.10 1.58 -12.73
C LYS A 35 11.87 1.84 -11.85
N GLU A 36 10.75 1.15 -12.08
CA GLU A 36 9.64 1.20 -11.13
C GLU A 36 9.84 0.17 -10.01
N PRO A 37 9.39 0.46 -8.78
CA PRO A 37 9.42 -0.51 -7.70
C PRO A 37 8.47 -1.66 -8.03
N CYS A 38 8.93 -2.88 -7.76
CA CYS A 38 8.13 -4.08 -7.98
C CYS A 38 7.38 -4.53 -6.72
N ARG A 39 7.86 -4.10 -5.55
CA ARG A 39 7.22 -4.36 -4.26
C ARG A 39 7.44 -3.19 -3.31
N LEU A 40 6.42 -2.83 -2.55
CA LEU A 40 6.51 -1.89 -1.44
C LEU A 40 6.41 -2.64 -0.12
N PHE A 41 7.19 -2.22 0.86
CA PHE A 41 7.15 -2.71 2.23
C PHE A 41 6.83 -1.55 3.15
N THR A 42 5.83 -1.70 3.99
CA THR A 42 5.50 -0.74 5.04
C THR A 42 5.76 -1.40 6.38
N VAL A 43 6.82 -0.95 7.03
CA VAL A 43 7.28 -1.45 8.32
C VAL A 43 6.76 -0.53 9.41
N ARG A 44 6.00 -1.08 10.33
CA ARG A 44 5.51 -0.39 11.51
C ARG A 44 6.00 -1.09 12.77
N LYS A 45 6.85 -0.41 13.53
CA LYS A 45 7.38 -0.95 14.78
C LYS A 45 6.32 -0.88 15.87
N ARG A 46 5.82 -2.03 16.33
CA ARG A 46 4.85 -2.16 17.42
C ARG A 46 5.40 -3.14 18.45
N PHE A 47 6.11 -2.64 19.46
CA PHE A 47 6.70 -3.50 20.49
C PHE A 47 5.67 -4.51 21.05
N PRO A 48 5.97 -5.83 21.07
CA PRO A 48 7.28 -6.47 20.85
C PRO A 48 7.57 -6.92 19.40
N VAL A 49 6.66 -6.70 18.45
CA VAL A 49 6.75 -7.21 17.07
C VAL A 49 6.94 -6.10 16.03
N GLU A 50 7.39 -6.49 14.84
CA GLU A 50 7.43 -5.59 13.69
C GLU A 50 6.30 -5.98 12.73
N GLU A 51 5.33 -5.09 12.55
CA GLU A 51 4.25 -5.29 11.61
C GLU A 51 4.73 -4.85 10.23
N VAL A 52 4.83 -5.79 9.29
CA VAL A 52 5.31 -5.53 7.93
C VAL A 52 4.20 -5.83 6.94
N THR A 53 3.76 -4.79 6.23
CA THR A 53 2.79 -4.92 5.14
C THR A 53 3.52 -4.90 3.81
N THR A 54 3.27 -5.88 2.94
CA THR A 54 3.87 -5.96 1.61
C THR A 54 2.83 -5.76 0.52
N SER A 55 3.14 -4.89 -0.45
CA SER A 55 2.30 -4.70 -1.64
C SER A 55 3.11 -5.00 -2.89
N THR A 56 2.72 -6.02 -3.66
CA THR A 56 3.39 -6.34 -4.93
C THR A 56 2.73 -5.52 -6.04
N LEU A 57 3.53 -4.74 -6.77
CA LEU A 57 3.04 -3.78 -7.76
C LEU A 57 3.06 -4.34 -9.19
N CYS A 58 4.05 -5.17 -9.48
CA CYS A 58 4.29 -5.73 -10.81
C CYS A 58 5.18 -6.99 -10.73
N ARG A 59 5.27 -7.74 -11.83
CA ARG A 59 6.14 -8.91 -11.98
C ARG A 59 7.42 -8.54 -12.73
N CYS A 60 8.56 -8.91 -12.17
CA CYS A 60 9.86 -8.70 -12.80
C CYS A 60 10.01 -9.51 -14.09
N PRO A 61 10.82 -9.02 -15.06
CA PRO A 61 11.16 -9.79 -16.25
C PRO A 61 12.01 -11.03 -15.91
N PRO A 62 12.14 -11.99 -16.85
CA PRO A 62 13.00 -13.16 -16.67
C PRO A 62 14.43 -12.76 -16.29
N LYS A 63 15.08 -13.59 -15.46
CA LYS A 63 16.44 -13.36 -14.91
C LYS A 63 16.55 -12.26 -13.85
N THR A 64 15.42 -11.66 -13.44
CA THR A 64 15.38 -10.74 -12.30
C THR A 64 14.27 -11.15 -11.34
N SER A 65 14.47 -10.90 -10.06
CA SER A 65 13.54 -11.23 -8.98
C SER A 65 13.19 -10.00 -8.16
N CYS A 66 11.95 -9.96 -7.66
CA CYS A 66 11.57 -9.00 -6.64
C CYS A 66 12.09 -9.45 -5.27
N PRO A 67 12.58 -8.52 -4.44
CA PRO A 67 12.96 -8.84 -3.07
C PRO A 67 11.76 -9.34 -2.26
N ALA A 68 11.98 -10.31 -1.37
CA ALA A 68 10.95 -10.86 -0.49
C ALA A 68 10.86 -10.13 0.85
N HIS A 69 11.97 -9.56 1.31
CA HIS A 69 12.06 -8.81 2.56
C HIS A 69 12.61 -7.40 2.37
N HIS A 70 12.22 -6.48 3.28
CA HIS A 70 12.66 -5.08 3.24
C HIS A 70 14.16 -4.89 3.56
N THR A 71 14.85 -5.95 4.00
CA THR A 71 16.28 -5.99 4.29
C THR A 71 17.12 -6.57 3.15
N GLU A 72 16.49 -7.01 2.07
CA GLU A 72 17.19 -7.58 0.92
C GLU A 72 17.88 -6.52 0.07
N PRO A 73 18.86 -6.93 -0.76
CA PRO A 73 19.44 -6.04 -1.76
C PRO A 73 18.35 -5.50 -2.70
N TYR A 74 18.63 -4.36 -3.32
CA TYR A 74 17.69 -3.67 -4.21
C TYR A 74 16.42 -3.15 -3.51
N VAL A 75 16.43 -3.06 -2.18
CA VAL A 75 15.42 -2.35 -1.40
C VAL A 75 15.98 -1.01 -0.94
N LEU A 76 15.23 0.07 -1.18
CA LEU A 76 15.56 1.42 -0.75
C LEU A 76 14.55 1.89 0.28
N ALA A 77 15.02 2.47 1.38
CA ALA A 77 14.14 3.14 2.33
C ALA A 77 13.69 4.47 1.74
N ASP A 78 12.39 4.71 1.69
CA ASP A 78 11.87 6.00 1.25
C ASP A 78 12.13 7.03 2.34
N PHE A 79 12.87 8.07 1.99
CA PHE A 79 13.07 9.21 2.88
C PHE A 79 11.87 10.14 2.75
N ASP A 80 10.88 9.96 3.61
CA ASP A 80 9.73 10.85 3.70
C ASP A 80 9.96 11.90 4.80
N ALA A 81 10.09 13.17 4.43
CA ALA A 81 10.21 14.27 5.38
C ALA A 81 8.92 14.49 6.20
N ASN A 82 7.77 14.05 5.68
CA ASN A 82 6.47 14.11 6.34
C ASN A 82 6.11 12.79 7.04
N ARG A 83 7.12 11.96 7.35
CA ARG A 83 6.94 10.65 7.96
C ARG A 83 5.99 10.73 9.15
N PRO A 84 4.93 9.89 9.19
CA PRO A 84 4.04 9.86 10.31
C PRO A 84 4.80 9.53 11.61
N ARG A 85 4.43 10.20 12.70
CA ARG A 85 5.09 10.07 14.01
C ARG A 85 4.93 8.68 14.65
N ASP A 86 4.10 7.83 14.04
CA ASP A 86 3.85 6.45 14.46
C ASP A 86 5.02 5.49 14.18
N GLY A 87 6.12 6.00 13.61
CA GLY A 87 7.33 5.25 13.37
C GLY A 87 7.28 4.37 12.13
N THR A 88 6.21 4.47 11.33
CA THR A 88 6.05 3.74 10.07
C THR A 88 7.15 4.14 9.08
N ARG A 89 7.72 3.15 8.38
CA ARG A 89 8.73 3.33 7.34
C ARG A 89 8.29 2.60 6.08
N THR A 90 8.40 3.26 4.94
CA THR A 90 8.15 2.64 3.65
C THR A 90 9.48 2.31 2.99
N TYR A 91 9.55 1.15 2.37
CA TYR A 91 10.67 0.69 1.59
C TYR A 91 10.19 0.27 0.20
N SER A 92 10.96 0.63 -0.81
CA SER A 92 10.71 0.35 -2.21
C SER A 92 11.70 -0.70 -2.71
N GLY A 93 11.19 -1.87 -3.07
CA GLY A 93 11.94 -2.99 -3.64
C GLY A 93 11.92 -2.96 -5.17
N PHE A 94 13.09 -3.14 -5.79
CA PHE A 94 13.27 -3.11 -7.24
C PHE A 94 13.70 -4.48 -7.78
N CYS A 95 13.43 -4.72 -9.06
CA CYS A 95 13.91 -5.93 -9.74
C CYS A 95 15.44 -5.94 -9.79
N GLY A 96 16.06 -6.95 -9.17
CA GLY A 96 17.50 -7.19 -9.19
C GLY A 96 17.84 -8.58 -9.71
N THR A 97 19.10 -8.83 -10.06
CA THR A 97 19.58 -10.17 -10.40
C THR A 97 19.75 -10.98 -9.12
N SER A 98 19.18 -12.18 -9.09
CA SER A 98 19.28 -13.12 -7.96
C SER A 98 20.68 -13.75 -7.83
N GLU A 99 21.54 -13.55 -8.84
CA GLU A 99 22.91 -14.03 -8.89
C GLU A 99 23.86 -12.90 -8.49
N LEU A 100 24.41 -13.01 -7.28
CA LEU A 100 25.54 -12.23 -6.77
C LEU A 100 26.54 -13.22 -6.16
#